data_AF-S9VYR6-F1
#
_entry.id   AF-S9VYR6-F1
#
_cell.length_a   1.000
_cell.length_b   1.000
_cell.length_c   1.000
_cell.angle_alpha   90.00
_cell.angle_beta   90.00
_cell.angle_gamma   90.00
#
_symmetry.space_group_name_H-M   'P 1'
#
loop_
_entity.id
_entity.type
_entity.pdbx_description
1 polymer ?
#
loop_
_entity_poly.entity_id
_entity_poly.type
_entity_poly.pdbx_seq_one_letter_code
_entity_poly.pdbx_strand_id
1 'polypeptide(L)'
;MDDEVLLKKIIKERWASLEFGDRDAGYACSFSDYIQFLNEWFKSLDEEGMQRLREHFDRKIRPLLAVMSHTDLLWLEALTQNNVQDKEKLERRIGFQTSLGTPEFFDMSKRLRYEINEDYKVRDELGPELFALWSKAPERWPPERLAKMYGLDFTLVRKILVWHHFKACYDACVEPDWSLPKRLFALEWIRDVRARKQGLFYGKMRFAEQKITFYSDKFLFKDLVNRREASYANVWEMDDPYRFLQTEQDYEDYWGDNYDVYRRMFPEMIGKTGEPVQQYSPMPTWAGPHRDHANRSEYNWMFAEIGVNVGHEALKKLELDPTNEKRRRFVVRQPDGSLRSAKMSEMRAWYWKEEWADFRFWAPNMEWGVENTGDMEQYQEHVPDTPDADYRKQRRIQSRPVKWFYESHYTRTGNFAGFQPLRFMQRGTKREVRWPDVINAAVQNEKSKPTAYVFKAIPEM
;
A
#
# COMPACT_ATOMS: atom_id res chain seq x y z
N MET A 1 -15.07 40.89 -24.32
CA MET A 1 -14.65 39.50 -24.00
C MET A 1 -13.43 39.23 -24.82
N ASP A 2 -12.41 38.63 -24.23
CA ASP A 2 -11.23 38.18 -24.97
C ASP A 2 -11.64 37.14 -26.04
N ASP A 3 -11.07 37.24 -27.24
CA ASP A 3 -11.43 36.40 -28.39
C ASP A 3 -11.16 34.92 -28.09
N GLU A 4 -10.13 34.61 -27.30
CA GLU A 4 -9.81 33.23 -26.89
C GLU A 4 -10.89 32.63 -25.98
N VAL A 5 -11.47 33.44 -25.08
CA VAL A 5 -12.56 33.03 -24.20
C VAL A 5 -13.84 32.81 -25.01
N LEU A 6 -14.10 33.66 -25.99
CA LEU A 6 -15.24 33.52 -26.90
C LEU A 6 -15.13 32.22 -27.73
N LEU A 7 -13.94 31.94 -28.27
CA LEU A 7 -13.68 30.75 -29.08
C LEU A 7 -13.87 29.46 -28.27
N LYS A 8 -13.36 29.41 -27.04
CA LYS A 8 -13.59 28.29 -26.11
C LYS A 8 -15.07 28.10 -25.79
N LYS A 9 -15.82 29.19 -25.64
CA LYS A 9 -17.27 29.12 -25.42
C LYS A 9 -18.01 28.54 -26.64
N ILE A 10 -17.66 28.96 -27.85
CA ILE A 10 -18.24 28.42 -29.09
C ILE A 10 -17.96 26.91 -29.20
N ILE A 11 -16.72 26.47 -28.94
CA ILE A 11 -16.35 25.05 -28.98
C ILE A 11 -17.15 24.25 -27.94
N LYS A 12 -17.26 24.77 -26.71
CA LYS A 12 -18.04 24.10 -25.65
C LYS A 12 -19.52 23.96 -26.04
N GLU A 13 -20.09 25.00 -26.66
CA GLU A 13 -21.48 24.96 -27.10
C GLU A 13 -21.69 23.93 -28.22
N ARG A 14 -20.74 23.79 -29.16
CA ARG A 14 -20.77 22.73 -30.19
C ARG A 14 -20.75 21.33 -29.60
N TRP A 15 -20.02 21.13 -28.49
CA TRP A 15 -20.06 19.87 -27.75
C TRP A 15 -21.41 19.65 -27.04
N ALA A 16 -22.03 20.72 -26.53
CA ALA A 16 -23.33 20.64 -25.87
C ALA A 16 -24.48 20.36 -26.86
N SER A 17 -24.37 20.86 -28.09
CA SER A 17 -25.35 20.64 -29.16
C SER A 17 -25.08 19.39 -30.00
N LEU A 18 -24.08 18.57 -29.64
CA LEU A 18 -23.81 17.33 -30.34
C LEU A 18 -24.82 16.27 -29.91
N GLU A 19 -25.63 15.82 -30.86
CA GLU A 19 -26.69 14.83 -30.64
C GLU A 19 -26.42 13.57 -31.48
N PHE A 20 -26.79 12.39 -30.96
CA PHE A 20 -26.53 11.11 -31.60
C PHE A 20 -27.83 10.49 -32.14
N GLY A 21 -27.84 10.14 -33.42
CA GLY A 21 -29.03 9.60 -34.08
C GLY A 21 -28.74 9.10 -35.49
N ASP A 22 -29.80 8.87 -36.26
CA ASP A 22 -29.65 8.50 -37.66
C ASP A 22 -29.09 9.68 -38.48
N ARG A 23 -28.07 9.42 -39.29
CA ARG A 23 -27.40 10.46 -40.09
C ARG A 23 -28.35 11.02 -41.15
N ASP A 24 -29.22 10.17 -41.70
CA ASP A 24 -30.21 10.56 -42.69
C ASP A 24 -31.33 11.42 -42.10
N ALA A 25 -31.51 11.38 -40.77
CA ALA A 25 -32.45 12.23 -40.04
C ALA A 25 -31.87 13.62 -39.66
N GLY A 26 -30.62 13.91 -40.05
CA GLY A 26 -29.96 15.20 -39.84
C GLY A 26 -28.97 15.25 -38.67
N TYR A 27 -28.72 14.12 -37.99
CA TYR A 27 -27.68 14.01 -36.95
C TYR A 27 -26.29 13.82 -37.57
N ALA A 28 -25.24 14.23 -36.88
CA ALA A 28 -23.87 14.12 -37.39
C ALA A 28 -23.35 12.66 -37.40
N CYS A 29 -23.72 11.87 -36.39
CA CYS A 29 -23.29 10.48 -36.25
C CYS A 29 -24.27 9.66 -35.40
N SER A 30 -24.20 8.33 -35.52
CA SER A 30 -24.91 7.43 -34.62
C SER A 30 -24.13 7.21 -33.32
N PHE A 31 -24.81 6.79 -32.25
CA PHE A 31 -24.15 6.46 -30.99
C PHE A 31 -23.15 5.31 -31.14
N SER A 32 -23.45 4.31 -31.97
CA SER A 32 -22.53 3.20 -32.24
C SER A 32 -21.25 3.68 -32.94
N ASP A 33 -21.35 4.60 -33.89
CA ASP A 33 -20.17 5.15 -34.58
C ASP A 33 -19.28 5.91 -33.60
N TYR A 34 -19.89 6.67 -32.68
CA TYR A 34 -19.17 7.38 -31.63
C TYR A 34 -18.42 6.43 -30.70
N ILE A 35 -19.06 5.35 -30.23
CA ILE A 35 -18.42 4.36 -29.37
C ILE A 35 -17.34 3.56 -30.11
N GLN A 36 -17.54 3.25 -31.39
CA GLN A 36 -16.51 2.61 -32.23
C GLN A 36 -15.27 3.50 -32.33
N PHE A 37 -15.46 4.78 -32.67
CA PHE A 37 -14.38 5.76 -32.72
C PHE A 37 -13.65 5.86 -31.37
N LEU A 38 -14.38 5.97 -30.25
CA LEU A 38 -13.80 6.02 -28.92
C LEU A 38 -13.01 4.75 -28.58
N ASN A 39 -13.52 3.57 -28.91
CA ASN A 39 -12.85 2.30 -28.62
C ASN A 39 -11.54 2.17 -29.40
N GLU A 40 -11.54 2.53 -30.68
CA GLU A 40 -10.33 2.57 -31.50
C GLU A 40 -9.34 3.61 -30.98
N TRP A 41 -9.83 4.80 -30.61
CA TRP A 41 -9.00 5.85 -30.03
C TRP A 41 -8.37 5.39 -28.70
N PHE A 42 -9.15 4.85 -27.76
CA PHE A 42 -8.63 4.36 -26.47
C PHE A 42 -7.60 3.24 -26.64
N LYS A 43 -7.76 2.36 -27.64
CA LYS A 43 -6.75 1.33 -27.97
C LYS A 43 -5.48 1.89 -28.59
N SER A 44 -5.55 3.04 -29.24
CA SER A 44 -4.42 3.70 -29.90
C SER A 44 -3.55 4.55 -28.97
N LEU A 45 -3.96 4.75 -27.71
CA LEU A 45 -3.23 5.59 -26.76
C LEU A 45 -1.93 4.92 -26.29
N ASP A 46 -0.86 5.69 -26.29
CA ASP A 46 0.38 5.38 -25.59
C ASP A 46 0.27 5.72 -24.09
N GLU A 47 1.33 5.49 -23.32
CA GLU A 47 1.32 5.74 -21.87
C GLU A 47 1.08 7.22 -21.52
N GLU A 48 1.69 8.15 -22.27
CA GLU A 48 1.47 9.59 -22.09
C GLU A 48 0.03 9.99 -22.46
N GLY A 49 -0.50 9.46 -23.57
CA GLY A 49 -1.87 9.68 -24.00
C GLY A 49 -2.89 9.16 -22.98
N MET A 50 -2.67 7.97 -22.43
CA MET A 50 -3.48 7.41 -21.34
C MET A 50 -3.32 8.21 -20.04
N GLN A 51 -2.15 8.76 -19.75
CA GLN A 51 -1.95 9.67 -18.61
C GLN A 51 -2.76 10.96 -18.80
N ARG A 52 -2.68 11.61 -19.96
CA ARG A 52 -3.45 12.83 -20.27
C ARG A 52 -4.95 12.58 -20.20
N LEU A 53 -5.42 11.42 -20.65
CA LEU A 53 -6.82 11.01 -20.52
C LEU A 53 -7.23 10.87 -19.05
N ARG A 54 -6.40 10.21 -18.23
CA ARG A 54 -6.64 10.07 -16.78
C ARG A 54 -6.64 11.42 -16.07
N GLU A 55 -5.72 12.32 -16.40
CA GLU A 55 -5.67 13.67 -15.86
C GLU A 55 -6.91 14.49 -16.25
N HIS A 56 -7.36 14.37 -17.50
CA HIS A 56 -8.60 15.00 -17.95
C HIS A 56 -9.81 14.48 -17.17
N PHE A 57 -9.90 13.15 -16.98
CA PHE A 57 -10.94 12.51 -16.20
C PHE A 57 -10.92 12.97 -14.73
N ASP A 58 -9.75 12.97 -14.09
CA ASP A 58 -9.58 13.39 -12.69
C ASP A 58 -9.93 14.88 -12.49
N ARG A 59 -9.64 15.74 -13.48
CA ARG A 59 -9.93 17.18 -13.39
C ARG A 59 -11.38 17.53 -13.69
N LYS A 60 -12.02 16.83 -14.62
CA LYS A 60 -13.33 17.23 -15.17
C LYS A 60 -14.47 16.32 -14.75
N ILE A 61 -14.25 15.01 -14.72
CA ILE A 61 -15.32 14.02 -14.50
C ILE A 61 -15.36 13.57 -13.05
N ARG A 62 -14.21 13.26 -12.45
CA ARG A 62 -14.14 12.75 -11.07
C ARG A 62 -14.77 13.65 -10.01
N PRO A 63 -14.65 15.00 -10.06
CA PRO A 63 -15.34 15.86 -9.11
C PRO A 63 -16.87 15.84 -9.33
N LEU A 64 -17.34 15.68 -10.57
CA LEU A 64 -18.76 15.54 -10.86
C LEU A 64 -19.29 14.20 -10.32
N LEU A 65 -18.54 13.10 -10.49
CA LEU A 65 -18.90 11.80 -9.90
C LEU A 65 -19.06 11.86 -8.38
N ALA A 66 -18.30 12.71 -7.69
CA ALA A 66 -18.40 12.90 -6.24
C ALA A 66 -19.62 13.74 -5.81
N VAL A 67 -20.16 14.57 -6.70
CA VAL A 67 -21.22 15.55 -6.40
C VAL A 67 -22.57 15.18 -7.03
N MET A 68 -22.58 14.21 -7.94
CA MET A 68 -23.78 13.70 -8.59
C MET A 68 -24.82 13.19 -7.59
N SER A 69 -26.09 13.50 -7.86
CA SER A 69 -27.24 13.12 -7.05
C SER A 69 -28.33 12.48 -7.92
N HIS A 70 -29.32 11.84 -7.28
CA HIS A 70 -30.46 11.23 -7.96
C HIS A 70 -31.32 12.24 -8.77
N THR A 71 -31.26 13.53 -8.43
CA THR A 71 -31.92 14.61 -9.19
C THR A 71 -31.31 14.83 -10.57
N ASP A 72 -30.07 14.40 -10.76
CA ASP A 72 -29.28 14.71 -11.95
C ASP A 72 -29.42 13.62 -13.04
N LEU A 73 -30.09 12.50 -12.73
CA LEU A 73 -30.17 11.32 -13.61
C LEU A 73 -30.73 11.62 -15.01
N LEU A 74 -31.82 12.39 -15.10
CA LEU A 74 -32.41 12.75 -16.41
C LEU A 74 -31.50 13.69 -17.20
N TRP A 75 -30.79 14.59 -16.51
CA TRP A 75 -29.82 15.47 -17.16
C TRP A 75 -28.58 14.70 -17.63
N LEU A 76 -28.12 13.71 -16.86
CA LEU A 76 -26.98 12.85 -17.23
C LEU A 76 -27.29 11.99 -18.46
N GLU A 77 -28.48 11.38 -18.52
CA GLU A 77 -28.91 10.59 -19.68
C GLU A 77 -29.23 11.48 -20.89
N ALA A 78 -29.60 12.76 -20.67
CA ALA A 78 -29.74 13.73 -21.76
C ALA A 78 -28.42 14.04 -22.47
N LEU A 79 -27.25 13.82 -21.85
CA LEU A 79 -25.94 14.00 -22.50
C LEU A 79 -25.70 13.00 -23.64
N THR A 80 -26.37 11.85 -23.62
CA THR A 80 -26.31 10.82 -24.67
C THR A 80 -27.64 10.63 -25.39
N GLN A 81 -28.69 11.34 -24.98
CA GLN A 81 -30.09 11.19 -25.42
C GLN A 81 -30.63 9.76 -25.30
N ASN A 82 -30.12 8.99 -24.35
CA ASN A 82 -30.54 7.63 -24.17
C ASN A 82 -31.90 7.55 -23.44
N ASN A 83 -32.66 6.49 -23.71
CA ASN A 83 -33.98 6.30 -23.10
C ASN A 83 -33.85 5.64 -21.73
N VAL A 84 -34.40 6.32 -20.72
CA VAL A 84 -34.39 5.85 -19.34
C VAL A 84 -35.63 4.99 -19.06
N GLN A 85 -35.44 3.84 -18.41
CA GLN A 85 -36.56 3.04 -17.88
C GLN A 85 -37.34 3.87 -16.84
N ASP A 86 -38.68 3.80 -16.87
CA ASP A 86 -39.56 4.59 -15.98
C ASP A 86 -39.38 6.13 -16.10
N LYS A 87 -39.03 6.65 -17.28
CA LYS A 87 -38.82 8.09 -17.55
C LYS A 87 -39.91 9.00 -16.96
N GLU A 88 -41.19 8.68 -17.17
CA GLU A 88 -42.31 9.49 -16.68
C GLU A 88 -42.36 9.59 -15.14
N LYS A 89 -42.07 8.49 -14.43
CA LYS A 89 -42.02 8.51 -12.96
C LYS A 89 -40.82 9.31 -12.47
N LEU A 90 -39.68 9.21 -13.17
CA LEU A 90 -38.48 9.98 -12.87
C LEU A 90 -38.70 11.47 -13.08
N GLU A 91 -39.35 11.88 -14.17
CA GLU A 91 -39.69 13.28 -14.45
C GLU A 91 -40.56 13.88 -13.34
N ARG A 92 -41.62 13.16 -12.91
CA ARG A 92 -42.48 13.61 -11.81
C ARG A 92 -41.71 13.72 -10.50
N ARG A 93 -40.88 12.73 -10.17
CA ARG A 93 -40.09 12.73 -8.92
C ARG A 93 -39.03 13.83 -8.91
N ILE A 94 -38.28 13.98 -9.99
CA ILE A 94 -37.23 14.99 -10.10
C ILE A 94 -37.85 16.38 -10.13
N GLY A 95 -38.93 16.60 -10.87
CA GLY A 95 -39.65 17.87 -10.88
C GLY A 95 -40.14 18.29 -9.49
N PHE A 96 -40.63 17.34 -8.68
CA PHE A 96 -40.97 17.62 -7.28
C PHE A 96 -39.74 17.98 -6.43
N GLN A 97 -38.64 17.23 -6.55
CA GLN A 97 -37.42 17.44 -5.76
C GLN A 97 -36.69 18.74 -6.12
N THR A 98 -36.61 19.09 -7.40
CA THR A 98 -35.94 20.32 -7.86
C THR A 98 -36.75 21.57 -7.54
N SER A 99 -38.08 21.45 -7.34
CA SER A 99 -38.94 22.54 -6.87
C SER A 99 -38.65 23.00 -5.44
N LEU A 100 -37.85 22.25 -4.68
CA LEU A 100 -37.48 22.59 -3.29
C LEU A 100 -36.30 23.58 -3.19
N GLY A 101 -35.64 23.91 -4.30
CA GLY A 101 -34.47 24.79 -4.31
C GLY A 101 -34.35 25.59 -5.60
N THR A 102 -33.31 26.43 -5.70
CA THR A 102 -33.08 27.24 -6.89
C THR A 102 -32.50 26.41 -8.04
N PRO A 103 -32.83 26.73 -9.30
CA PRO A 103 -32.25 26.03 -10.45
C PRO A 103 -30.71 26.07 -10.48
N GLU A 104 -30.10 27.18 -10.04
CA GLU A 104 -28.64 27.31 -9.95
C GLU A 104 -28.00 26.40 -8.91
N PHE A 105 -28.73 26.03 -7.85
CA PHE A 105 -28.26 25.11 -6.82
C PHE A 105 -28.20 23.67 -7.36
N PHE A 106 -29.17 23.28 -8.18
CA PHE A 106 -29.23 21.96 -8.80
C PHE A 106 -28.36 21.83 -10.06
N ASP A 107 -27.95 22.93 -10.68
CA ASP A 107 -27.10 22.92 -11.87
C ASP A 107 -25.68 22.40 -11.57
N MET A 108 -25.38 21.19 -12.04
CA MET A 108 -24.07 20.53 -11.92
C MET A 108 -22.90 21.39 -12.43
N SER A 109 -23.14 22.26 -13.41
CA SER A 109 -22.07 23.10 -14.00
C SER A 109 -21.54 24.17 -13.03
N LYS A 110 -22.31 24.51 -12.00
CA LYS A 110 -21.97 25.56 -11.02
C LYS A 110 -21.56 25.02 -9.66
N ARG A 111 -21.74 23.72 -9.40
CA ARG A 111 -21.43 23.10 -8.10
C ARG A 111 -19.95 23.14 -7.73
N LEU A 112 -19.04 23.20 -8.72
CA LEU A 112 -17.59 23.24 -8.50
C LEU A 112 -17.01 24.68 -8.49
N ARG A 113 -17.86 25.71 -8.48
CA ARG A 113 -17.44 27.10 -8.77
C ARG A 113 -16.62 27.77 -7.65
N TYR A 114 -16.77 27.35 -6.39
CA TYR A 114 -16.35 28.16 -5.25
C TYR A 114 -15.08 27.71 -4.50
N GLU A 115 -14.71 26.42 -4.47
CA GLU A 115 -13.63 25.98 -3.55
C GLU A 115 -12.39 25.38 -4.24
N ILE A 116 -12.57 24.81 -5.43
CA ILE A 116 -11.47 24.10 -6.10
C ILE A 116 -10.49 25.10 -6.73
N ASN A 117 -10.97 26.19 -7.30
CA ASN A 117 -10.14 27.07 -8.13
C ASN A 117 -9.12 27.93 -7.37
N GLU A 118 -9.29 28.26 -6.09
CA GLU A 118 -8.28 29.08 -5.38
C GLU A 118 -7.01 28.28 -5.09
N ASP A 119 -7.12 27.01 -4.69
CA ASP A 119 -5.96 26.12 -4.51
C ASP A 119 -5.23 25.85 -5.83
N TYR A 120 -5.97 25.67 -6.92
CA TYR A 120 -5.38 25.54 -8.26
C TYR A 120 -4.77 26.85 -8.75
N LYS A 121 -5.31 28.01 -8.36
CA LYS A 121 -4.75 29.31 -8.68
C LYS A 121 -3.43 29.55 -7.93
N VAL A 122 -3.36 29.20 -6.64
CA VAL A 122 -2.09 29.21 -5.88
C VAL A 122 -1.06 28.31 -6.55
N ARG A 123 -1.45 27.11 -6.98
CA ARG A 123 -0.55 26.20 -7.69
C ARG A 123 -0.10 26.77 -9.04
N ASP A 124 -1.02 27.23 -9.87
CA ASP A 124 -0.74 27.56 -11.26
C ASP A 124 -0.14 28.98 -11.43
N GLU A 125 -0.42 29.92 -10.53
CA GLU A 125 0.11 31.30 -10.58
C GLU A 125 1.37 31.49 -9.73
N LEU A 126 1.40 31.00 -8.49
CA LEU A 126 2.58 31.17 -7.60
C LEU A 126 3.59 30.03 -7.75
N GLY A 127 3.15 28.85 -8.15
CA GLY A 127 4.02 27.69 -8.19
C GLY A 127 5.21 27.77 -9.14
N PRO A 128 5.09 28.31 -10.38
CA PRO A 128 6.24 28.49 -11.26
C PRO A 128 7.27 29.48 -10.68
N GLU A 129 6.79 30.52 -9.99
CA GLU A 129 7.65 31.51 -9.32
C GLU A 129 8.42 30.88 -8.16
N LEU A 130 7.72 30.16 -7.27
CA LEU A 130 8.30 29.41 -6.17
C LEU A 130 9.34 28.40 -6.67
N PHE A 131 9.02 27.67 -7.74
CA PHE A 131 9.91 26.68 -8.33
C PHE A 131 11.13 27.32 -8.99
N ALA A 132 10.98 28.45 -9.69
CA ALA A 132 12.10 29.17 -10.30
C ALA A 132 13.06 29.73 -9.26
N LEU A 133 12.56 30.19 -8.11
CA LEU A 133 13.40 30.63 -6.99
C LEU A 133 14.15 29.46 -6.36
N TRP A 134 13.43 28.37 -6.05
CA TRP A 134 14.01 27.20 -5.41
C TRP A 134 15.01 26.46 -6.31
N SER A 135 14.71 26.26 -7.59
CA SER A 135 15.61 25.54 -8.52
C SER A 135 16.92 26.29 -8.80
N LYS A 136 16.88 27.63 -8.87
CA LYS A 136 18.08 28.44 -9.16
C LYS A 136 19.06 28.50 -8.00
N ALA A 137 18.55 28.52 -6.76
CA ALA A 137 19.37 28.59 -5.56
C ALA A 137 18.60 28.02 -4.36
N PRO A 138 18.49 26.68 -4.24
CA PRO A 138 17.64 26.04 -3.23
C PRO A 138 18.07 26.39 -1.81
N GLU A 139 19.36 26.62 -1.63
CA GLU A 139 19.99 26.97 -0.36
C GLU A 139 19.79 28.45 0.03
N ARG A 140 19.43 29.31 -0.93
CA ARG A 140 19.01 30.71 -0.65
C ARG A 140 17.50 30.83 -0.46
N TRP A 141 16.76 29.90 -1.06
CA TRP A 141 15.30 29.84 -1.09
C TRP A 141 14.79 28.50 -0.54
N PRO A 142 15.12 28.15 0.72
CA PRO A 142 14.59 26.93 1.30
C PRO A 142 13.06 27.03 1.40
N PRO A 143 12.34 25.89 1.41
CA PRO A 143 10.88 25.90 1.41
C PRO A 143 10.26 26.69 2.59
N GLU A 144 10.95 26.80 3.72
CA GLU A 144 10.56 27.57 4.91
C GLU A 144 10.49 29.07 4.59
N ARG A 145 11.48 29.59 3.84
CA ARG A 145 11.54 30.98 3.44
C ARG A 145 10.43 31.32 2.45
N LEU A 146 10.20 30.42 1.49
CA LEU A 146 9.12 30.52 0.52
C LEU A 146 7.75 30.50 1.22
N ALA A 147 7.53 29.60 2.17
CA ALA A 147 6.29 29.55 2.96
C ALA A 147 6.03 30.87 3.70
N LYS A 148 7.05 31.42 4.36
CA LYS A 148 6.92 32.69 5.10
C LYS A 148 6.66 33.90 4.21
N MET A 149 7.30 33.97 3.04
CA MET A 149 7.17 35.12 2.14
C MET A 149 5.82 35.19 1.44
N TYR A 150 5.27 34.04 1.05
CA TYR A 150 4.00 33.98 0.33
C TYR A 150 2.80 33.74 1.26
N GLY A 151 3.03 33.67 2.58
CA GLY A 151 1.97 33.43 3.57
C GLY A 151 1.28 32.07 3.43
N LEU A 152 1.99 31.09 2.85
CA LEU A 152 1.49 29.74 2.61
C LEU A 152 1.97 28.79 3.71
N ASP A 153 1.22 27.71 3.93
CA ASP A 153 1.69 26.64 4.81
C ASP A 153 2.95 25.94 4.24
N PHE A 154 3.87 25.56 5.12
CA PHE A 154 5.12 24.90 4.76
C PHE A 154 4.89 23.58 4.00
N THR A 155 3.88 22.82 4.41
CA THR A 155 3.51 21.57 3.73
C THR A 155 2.96 21.83 2.33
N LEU A 156 2.18 22.90 2.16
CA LEU A 156 1.61 23.29 0.87
C LEU A 156 2.71 23.70 -0.12
N VAL A 157 3.66 24.54 0.32
CA VAL A 157 4.80 24.96 -0.52
C VAL A 157 5.61 23.76 -0.98
N ARG A 158 5.98 22.84 -0.08
CA ARG A 158 6.72 21.62 -0.46
C ARG A 158 5.96 20.76 -1.47
N LYS A 159 4.63 20.62 -1.33
CA LYS A 159 3.79 19.91 -2.32
C LYS A 159 3.80 20.61 -3.68
N ILE A 160 3.73 21.94 -3.69
CA ILE A 160 3.78 22.75 -4.92
C ILE A 160 5.13 22.57 -5.61
N LEU A 161 6.25 22.63 -4.88
CA LEU A 161 7.60 22.45 -5.42
C LEU A 161 7.77 21.07 -6.06
N VAL A 162 7.31 20.00 -5.40
CA VAL A 162 7.32 18.65 -5.97
C VAL A 162 6.51 18.60 -7.25
N TRP A 163 5.28 19.13 -7.25
CA TRP A 163 4.44 19.11 -8.44
C TRP A 163 5.09 19.85 -9.63
N HIS A 164 5.71 21.01 -9.38
CA HIS A 164 6.39 21.78 -10.42
C HIS A 164 7.64 21.09 -10.96
N HIS A 165 8.41 20.43 -10.10
CA HIS A 165 9.54 19.62 -10.53
C HIS A 165 9.10 18.54 -11.52
N PHE A 166 8.09 17.75 -11.14
CA PHE A 166 7.55 16.70 -11.99
C PHE A 166 6.97 17.26 -13.29
N LYS A 167 6.22 18.36 -13.22
CA LYS A 167 5.66 19.02 -14.40
C LYS A 167 6.75 19.51 -15.35
N ALA A 168 7.79 20.16 -14.85
CA ALA A 168 8.91 20.64 -15.65
C ALA A 168 9.69 19.49 -16.31
N CYS A 169 9.92 18.39 -15.59
CA CYS A 169 10.54 17.19 -16.14
C CYS A 169 9.69 16.58 -17.27
N TYR A 170 8.38 16.41 -17.06
CA TYR A 170 7.48 15.92 -18.11
C TYR A 170 7.41 16.85 -19.32
N ASP A 171 7.38 18.17 -19.11
CA ASP A 171 7.39 19.16 -20.20
C ASP A 171 8.69 19.15 -21.01
N ALA A 172 9.79 18.76 -20.37
CA ALA A 172 11.09 18.60 -21.02
C ALA A 172 11.32 17.18 -21.58
N CYS A 173 10.35 16.27 -21.45
CA CYS A 173 10.49 14.84 -21.77
C CYS A 173 11.69 14.17 -21.07
N VAL A 174 11.96 14.56 -19.81
CA VAL A 174 13.02 14.01 -18.95
C VAL A 174 12.37 13.31 -17.76
N GLU A 175 12.92 12.17 -17.33
CA GLU A 175 12.44 11.48 -16.13
C GLU A 175 12.65 12.35 -14.88
N PRO A 176 11.61 12.57 -14.05
CA PRO A 176 11.76 13.31 -12.80
C PRO A 176 12.54 12.53 -11.75
N ASP A 177 13.28 13.24 -10.92
CA ASP A 177 13.85 12.66 -9.69
C ASP A 177 12.77 12.24 -8.69
N TRP A 178 12.50 10.94 -8.63
CA TRP A 178 11.57 10.30 -7.70
C TRP A 178 12.00 10.35 -6.23
N SER A 179 13.26 10.69 -5.94
CA SER A 179 13.74 10.89 -4.56
C SER A 179 13.37 12.28 -4.00
N LEU A 180 13.00 13.24 -4.86
CA LEU A 180 12.71 14.61 -4.43
C LEU A 180 11.58 14.72 -3.38
N PRO A 181 10.42 14.04 -3.52
CA PRO A 181 9.39 14.09 -2.49
C PRO A 181 9.91 13.59 -1.13
N LYS A 182 10.75 12.55 -1.13
CA LYS A 182 11.36 12.02 0.08
C LYS A 182 12.38 12.98 0.69
N ARG A 183 13.15 13.71 -0.12
CA ARG A 183 14.08 14.76 0.35
C ARG A 183 13.36 15.93 1.00
N LEU A 184 12.30 16.45 0.35
CA LEU A 184 11.54 17.59 0.88
C LEU A 184 10.69 17.20 2.11
N PHE A 185 10.23 15.94 2.18
CA PHE A 185 9.42 15.41 3.28
C PHE A 185 10.20 14.41 4.15
N ALA A 186 11.50 14.63 4.35
CA ALA A 186 12.38 13.65 5.00
C ALA A 186 12.03 13.38 6.48
N LEU A 187 11.66 14.42 7.23
CA LEU A 187 11.21 14.26 8.62
C LEU A 187 9.89 13.48 8.67
N GLU A 188 8.95 13.74 7.77
CA GLU A 188 7.71 12.98 7.65
C GLU A 188 7.98 11.53 7.21
N TRP A 189 8.94 11.31 6.32
CA TRP A 189 9.34 9.98 5.85
C TRP A 189 9.86 9.13 7.01
N ILE A 190 10.85 9.62 7.77
CA ILE A 190 11.40 8.91 8.92
C ILE A 190 10.34 8.69 10.01
N ARG A 191 9.51 9.72 10.28
CA ARG A 191 8.39 9.58 11.22
C ARG A 191 7.46 8.44 10.81
N ASP A 192 7.08 8.37 9.54
CA ASP A 192 6.20 7.31 9.04
C ASP A 192 6.91 5.94 9.01
N VAL A 193 8.19 5.85 8.64
CA VAL A 193 8.98 4.59 8.70
C VAL A 193 9.01 4.03 10.13
N ARG A 194 9.32 4.88 11.11
CA ARG A 194 9.36 4.49 12.52
C ARG A 194 7.98 4.17 13.07
N ALA A 195 6.96 4.91 12.66
CA ALA A 195 5.57 4.62 13.01
C ALA A 195 5.12 3.26 12.47
N ARG A 196 5.45 2.92 11.21
CA ARG A 196 5.18 1.61 10.62
C ARG A 196 5.84 0.48 11.40
N LYS A 197 7.10 0.66 11.79
CA LYS A 197 7.84 -0.31 12.64
C LYS A 197 7.17 -0.50 14.01
N GLN A 198 6.78 0.59 14.66
CA GLN A 198 6.21 0.56 16.00
C GLN A 198 4.77 0.02 16.00
N GLY A 199 3.94 0.46 15.06
CA GLY A 199 2.52 0.14 14.99
C GLY A 199 2.19 -1.14 14.21
N LEU A 200 3.18 -1.78 13.59
CA LEU A 200 3.02 -3.01 12.79
C LEU A 200 1.93 -2.87 11.71
N PHE A 201 2.01 -1.77 10.95
CA PHE A 201 1.10 -1.47 9.84
C PHE A 201 1.90 -0.96 8.64
N TYR A 202 1.31 -1.05 7.44
CA TYR A 202 1.86 -0.44 6.24
C TYR A 202 0.94 0.68 5.76
N GLY A 203 1.49 1.90 5.63
CA GLY A 203 0.74 3.09 5.28
C GLY A 203 1.41 4.38 5.77
N LYS A 204 0.62 5.45 5.87
CA LYS A 204 1.01 6.73 6.47
C LYS A 204 0.29 6.91 7.79
N MET A 205 1.02 7.25 8.85
CA MET A 205 0.44 7.43 10.19
C MET A 205 -0.56 8.59 10.17
N ARG A 206 -1.75 8.37 10.73
CA ARG A 206 -2.78 9.42 10.86
C ARG A 206 -2.77 10.03 12.26
N PHE A 207 -3.39 11.20 12.42
CA PHE A 207 -3.40 11.94 13.69
C PHE A 207 -3.89 11.13 14.90
N ALA A 208 -4.84 10.22 14.72
CA ALA A 208 -5.38 9.39 15.81
C ALA A 208 -4.35 8.46 16.47
N GLU A 209 -3.25 8.16 15.79
CA GLU A 209 -2.18 7.27 16.25
C GLU A 209 -1.02 8.04 16.92
N GLN A 210 -1.13 9.36 17.03
CA GLN A 210 -0.12 10.16 17.71
C GLN A 210 -0.10 9.87 19.22
N LYS A 211 1.09 9.94 19.81
CA LYS A 211 1.27 9.78 21.26
C LYS A 211 0.48 10.85 22.01
N ILE A 212 -0.27 10.43 23.03
CA ILE A 212 -1.00 11.33 23.95
C ILE A 212 -0.04 11.89 25.01
N THR A 213 1.01 12.57 24.56
CA THR A 213 2.00 13.19 25.45
C THR A 213 1.73 14.69 25.54
N PHE A 214 1.51 15.20 26.75
CA PHE A 214 1.43 16.64 27.01
C PHE A 214 2.82 17.16 27.40
N TYR A 215 3.44 17.91 26.50
CA TYR A 215 4.73 18.55 26.77
C TYR A 215 4.54 19.83 27.56
N SER A 216 5.47 20.11 28.49
CA SER A 216 5.50 21.39 29.22
C SER A 216 5.87 22.55 28.29
N ASP A 217 5.45 23.77 28.62
CA ASP A 217 5.81 24.98 27.86
C ASP A 217 7.32 25.17 27.63
N LYS A 218 8.15 24.69 28.56
CA LYS A 218 9.63 24.78 28.45
C LYS A 218 10.27 23.61 27.71
N PHE A 219 9.51 22.67 27.14
CA PHE A 219 10.05 21.46 26.53
C PHE A 219 11.03 21.75 25.38
N LEU A 220 10.74 22.79 24.59
CA LEU A 220 11.59 23.19 23.46
C LEU A 220 12.83 24.01 23.87
N PHE A 221 12.99 24.38 25.15
CA PHE A 221 14.00 25.35 25.56
C PHE A 221 15.43 24.90 25.22
N LYS A 222 15.76 23.64 25.47
CA LYS A 222 17.10 23.11 25.15
C LYS A 222 17.38 23.15 23.65
N ASP A 223 16.42 22.75 22.82
CA ASP A 223 16.57 22.77 21.36
C ASP A 223 16.63 24.22 20.83
N LEU A 224 15.84 25.13 21.42
CA LEU A 224 15.83 26.54 21.06
C LEU A 224 17.20 27.20 21.33
N VAL A 225 17.80 26.97 22.49
CA VAL A 225 19.14 27.49 22.81
C VAL A 225 20.18 26.87 21.88
N ASN A 226 20.14 25.56 21.66
CA ASN A 226 21.07 24.87 20.75
C ASN A 226 21.00 25.42 19.31
N ARG A 227 19.80 25.69 18.79
CA ARG A 227 19.63 26.27 17.45
C ARG A 227 20.05 27.73 17.38
N ARG A 228 19.81 28.50 18.43
CA ARG A 228 20.19 29.92 18.51
C ARG A 228 21.70 30.10 18.55
N GLU A 229 22.40 29.22 19.25
CA GLU A 229 23.86 29.25 19.39
C GLU A 229 24.59 28.50 18.26
N ALA A 230 23.86 27.86 17.34
CA ALA A 230 24.47 27.12 16.24
C ALA A 230 25.14 28.07 15.24
N SER A 231 26.41 27.82 14.94
CA SER A 231 27.16 28.46 13.88
C SER A 231 27.53 27.44 12.80
N TYR A 232 27.47 27.85 11.53
CA TYR A 232 27.89 27.05 10.38
C TYR A 232 29.08 27.74 9.71
N ALA A 233 30.01 26.97 9.16
CA ALA A 233 31.14 27.55 8.43
C ALA A 233 30.68 28.08 7.07
N ASN A 234 29.74 27.36 6.44
CA ASN A 234 29.16 27.72 5.14
C ASN A 234 27.64 27.66 5.16
N VAL A 235 26.98 28.41 4.28
CA VAL A 235 25.51 28.43 4.15
C VAL A 235 24.96 27.05 3.75
N TRP A 236 25.72 26.29 2.97
CA TRP A 236 25.33 24.95 2.51
C TRP A 236 25.21 23.93 3.65
N GLU A 237 26.04 24.09 4.70
CA GLU A 237 26.00 23.23 5.90
C GLU A 237 24.77 23.51 6.77
N MET A 238 24.16 24.70 6.64
CA MET A 238 22.98 25.10 7.40
C MET A 238 21.76 24.26 7.00
N ASP A 239 21.59 24.08 5.69
CA ASP A 239 20.40 23.48 5.06
C ASP A 239 20.73 22.21 4.27
N ASP A 240 21.81 21.50 4.64
CA ASP A 240 22.17 20.21 4.04
C ASP A 240 20.96 19.24 4.13
N PRO A 241 20.50 18.67 2.99
CA PRO A 241 19.37 17.76 2.95
C PRO A 241 19.58 16.45 3.73
N TYR A 242 20.73 16.22 4.36
CA TYR A 242 21.01 15.04 5.20
C TYR A 242 21.28 15.38 6.66
N ARG A 243 21.18 16.65 7.07
CA ARG A 243 21.46 17.08 8.45
C ARG A 243 20.60 16.39 9.53
N PHE A 244 19.42 15.87 9.15
CA PHE A 244 18.56 15.12 10.07
C PHE A 244 19.07 13.71 10.39
N LEU A 245 20.10 13.22 9.68
CA LEU A 245 20.70 11.90 9.88
C LEU A 245 21.90 12.05 10.83
N GLN A 246 21.84 11.44 12.01
CA GLN A 246 22.92 11.51 13.00
C GLN A 246 23.51 10.14 13.32
N THR A 247 22.69 9.10 13.24
CA THR A 247 23.03 7.72 13.61
C THR A 247 22.87 6.79 12.42
N GLU A 248 23.54 5.63 12.46
CA GLU A 248 23.39 4.59 11.43
C GLU A 248 21.92 4.17 11.24
N GLN A 249 21.13 4.14 12.31
CA GLN A 249 19.69 3.86 12.24
C GLN A 249 18.92 4.91 11.44
N ASP A 250 19.32 6.19 11.51
CA ASP A 250 18.69 7.23 10.70
C ASP A 250 18.99 7.00 9.21
N TYR A 251 20.24 6.65 8.87
CA TYR A 251 20.63 6.31 7.49
C TYR A 251 19.88 5.07 6.99
N GLU A 252 19.74 4.04 7.83
CA GLU A 252 18.99 2.82 7.54
C GLU A 252 17.52 3.13 7.25
N ASP A 253 16.86 3.88 8.15
CA ASP A 253 15.44 4.24 8.05
C ASP A 253 15.17 5.15 6.83
N TYR A 254 16.14 6.01 6.49
CA TYR A 254 16.00 6.88 5.33
C TYR A 254 16.18 6.09 4.04
N TRP A 255 17.25 5.32 3.84
CA TRP A 255 17.59 4.72 2.53
C TRP A 255 17.04 3.32 2.25
N GLY A 256 16.34 2.66 3.17
CA GLY A 256 15.92 1.26 2.99
C GLY A 256 14.88 0.97 1.90
N ASP A 257 14.31 1.99 1.26
CA ASP A 257 13.48 1.88 0.05
C ASP A 257 14.32 1.72 -1.24
N ASN A 258 15.56 2.23 -1.25
CA ASN A 258 16.48 2.11 -2.37
C ASN A 258 17.51 1.01 -2.10
N TYR A 259 17.26 -0.17 -2.67
CA TYR A 259 18.11 -1.34 -2.49
C TYR A 259 19.57 -1.12 -2.91
N ASP A 260 19.84 -0.27 -3.92
CA ASP A 260 21.21 -0.01 -4.36
C ASP A 260 22.03 0.76 -3.33
N VAL A 261 21.44 1.79 -2.72
CA VAL A 261 22.08 2.57 -1.66
C VAL A 261 22.21 1.71 -0.40
N TYR A 262 21.11 1.05 -0.01
CA TYR A 262 21.07 0.23 1.19
C TYR A 262 22.10 -0.91 1.16
N ARG A 263 22.18 -1.66 0.05
CA ARG A 263 23.13 -2.77 -0.11
C ARG A 263 24.59 -2.33 -0.06
N ARG A 264 24.89 -1.11 -0.52
CA ARG A 264 26.25 -0.55 -0.51
C ARG A 264 26.65 0.00 0.85
N MET A 265 25.70 0.62 1.56
CA MET A 265 25.95 1.20 2.89
C MET A 265 25.94 0.15 4.01
N PHE A 266 25.06 -0.85 3.93
CA PHE A 266 24.86 -1.87 4.97
C PHE A 266 25.04 -3.31 4.43
N PRO A 267 26.25 -3.70 3.98
CA PRO A 267 26.49 -5.02 3.39
C PRO A 267 26.28 -6.19 4.35
N GLU A 268 26.42 -5.96 5.65
CA GLU A 268 26.25 -6.94 6.74
C GLU A 268 24.80 -7.34 6.99
N MET A 269 23.83 -6.52 6.57
CA MET A 269 22.40 -6.81 6.70
C MET A 269 21.94 -7.97 5.80
N ILE A 270 22.77 -8.36 4.82
CA ILE A 270 22.59 -9.57 4.02
C ILE A 270 23.57 -10.63 4.53
N GLY A 271 23.06 -11.61 5.27
CA GLY A 271 23.85 -12.73 5.76
C GLY A 271 24.44 -13.56 4.60
N LYS A 272 25.74 -13.38 4.33
CA LYS A 272 26.50 -14.17 3.34
C LYS A 272 27.17 -15.40 3.96
N THR A 273 27.24 -15.44 5.29
CA THR A 273 27.94 -16.46 6.07
C THR A 273 26.95 -17.24 6.94
N GLY A 274 27.18 -18.54 7.06
CA GLY A 274 26.45 -19.43 7.95
C GLY A 274 27.37 -20.49 8.53
N GLU A 275 26.95 -21.17 9.59
CA GLU A 275 27.76 -22.23 10.19
C GLU A 275 27.87 -23.43 9.22
N PRO A 276 29.09 -23.90 8.90
CA PRO A 276 29.26 -25.07 8.06
C PRO A 276 28.80 -26.35 8.78
N VAL A 277 28.18 -27.26 8.03
CA VAL A 277 27.85 -28.59 8.55
C VAL A 277 29.13 -29.42 8.62
N GLN A 278 29.44 -29.95 9.81
CA GLN A 278 30.65 -30.71 10.08
C GLN A 278 30.28 -32.15 10.45
N GLN A 279 31.13 -33.12 10.08
CA GLN A 279 30.98 -34.51 10.49
C GLN A 279 31.64 -34.75 11.85
N TYR A 280 30.95 -35.44 12.74
CA TYR A 280 31.49 -35.88 14.02
C TYR A 280 32.07 -37.28 13.90
N SER A 281 33.14 -37.54 14.65
CA SER A 281 33.71 -38.88 14.73
C SER A 281 32.80 -39.81 15.56
N PRO A 282 32.52 -41.03 15.08
CA PRO A 282 31.76 -41.99 15.87
C PRO A 282 32.57 -42.47 17.08
N MET A 283 31.88 -42.76 18.18
CA MET A 283 32.50 -43.43 19.32
C MET A 283 32.92 -44.85 18.93
N PRO A 284 34.12 -45.31 19.31
CA PRO A 284 34.56 -46.68 19.01
C PRO A 284 33.63 -47.70 19.69
N THR A 285 33.20 -48.72 18.94
CA THR A 285 32.31 -49.78 19.44
C THR A 285 33.10 -51.06 19.66
N TRP A 286 33.36 -51.43 20.93
CA TRP A 286 34.19 -52.59 21.28
C TRP A 286 33.61 -53.94 20.85
N ALA A 287 32.30 -54.00 20.59
CA ALA A 287 31.65 -55.18 20.02
C ALA A 287 31.99 -55.41 18.53
N GLY A 288 32.70 -54.47 17.88
CA GLY A 288 33.18 -54.55 16.52
C GLY A 288 32.07 -54.84 15.49
N PRO A 289 32.34 -55.66 14.46
CA PRO A 289 31.43 -55.86 13.33
C PRO A 289 30.08 -56.45 13.71
N HIS A 290 29.96 -57.09 14.89
CA HIS A 290 28.69 -57.59 15.40
C HIS A 290 27.67 -56.48 15.68
N ARG A 291 28.10 -55.23 15.90
CA ARG A 291 27.22 -54.10 16.19
C ARG A 291 27.31 -52.95 15.19
N ASP A 292 28.18 -53.02 14.19
CA ASP A 292 28.33 -51.97 13.16
C ASP A 292 27.03 -51.71 12.38
N HIS A 293 26.19 -52.73 12.20
CA HIS A 293 24.90 -52.59 11.55
C HIS A 293 23.87 -51.80 12.36
N ALA A 294 23.99 -51.77 13.70
CA ALA A 294 22.94 -51.22 14.57
C ALA A 294 22.82 -49.69 14.49
N ASN A 295 23.91 -49.03 14.10
CA ASN A 295 23.94 -47.58 13.91
C ASN A 295 23.50 -47.16 12.49
N ARG A 296 23.30 -48.11 11.57
CA ARG A 296 22.74 -47.85 10.23
C ARG A 296 21.24 -48.13 10.27
N SER A 297 20.45 -47.21 9.73
CA SER A 297 18.99 -47.30 9.81
C SER A 297 18.34 -46.60 8.62
N GLU A 298 17.02 -46.68 8.50
CA GLU A 298 16.28 -46.09 7.39
C GLU A 298 16.23 -44.56 7.43
N TYR A 299 16.31 -43.96 8.63
CA TYR A 299 15.98 -42.55 8.84
C TYR A 299 17.16 -41.74 9.39
N ASN A 300 17.01 -40.42 9.30
CA ASN A 300 17.82 -39.48 10.06
C ASN A 300 17.33 -39.41 11.51
N TRP A 301 18.22 -39.62 12.47
CA TRP A 301 17.92 -39.45 13.90
C TRP A 301 18.54 -38.16 14.40
N MET A 302 17.70 -37.17 14.69
CA MET A 302 18.13 -35.88 15.23
C MET A 302 18.00 -35.87 16.75
N PHE A 303 19.08 -35.47 17.42
CA PHE A 303 19.12 -35.29 18.87
C PHE A 303 19.49 -33.84 19.18
N ALA A 304 18.71 -33.21 20.05
CA ALA A 304 18.94 -31.86 20.55
C ALA A 304 19.05 -31.88 22.07
N GLU A 305 20.04 -31.19 22.61
CA GLU A 305 20.24 -31.08 24.05
C GLU A 305 19.11 -30.28 24.71
N ILE A 306 18.75 -30.66 25.94
CA ILE A 306 17.88 -29.90 26.86
C ILE A 306 18.52 -29.92 28.25
N GLY A 307 18.29 -28.89 29.07
CA GLY A 307 18.84 -28.81 30.42
C GLY A 307 18.70 -27.43 31.03
N VAL A 308 19.25 -27.22 32.23
CA VAL A 308 19.11 -25.95 32.97
C VAL A 308 19.69 -24.75 32.20
N ASN A 309 20.75 -24.98 31.41
CA ASN A 309 21.48 -23.92 30.70
C ASN A 309 21.13 -23.81 29.20
N VAL A 310 20.17 -24.60 28.69
CA VAL A 310 19.88 -24.68 27.25
C VAL A 310 18.41 -24.92 26.98
N GLY A 311 17.87 -24.23 25.97
CA GLY A 311 16.46 -24.24 25.61
C GLY A 311 15.71 -22.98 26.01
N HIS A 312 16.39 -21.84 26.24
CA HIS A 312 15.75 -20.59 26.64
C HIS A 312 15.63 -19.62 25.45
N GLU A 313 14.42 -19.23 25.06
CA GLU A 313 14.19 -18.34 23.90
C GLU A 313 14.94 -17.02 23.99
N ALA A 314 15.01 -16.41 25.18
CA ALA A 314 15.72 -15.15 25.39
C ALA A 314 17.22 -15.27 25.09
N LEU A 315 17.81 -16.46 25.23
CA LEU A 315 19.22 -16.74 25.00
C LEU A 315 19.46 -17.44 23.66
N LYS A 316 18.44 -17.60 22.80
CA LYS A 316 18.51 -18.34 21.53
C LYS A 316 19.69 -17.96 20.65
N LYS A 317 20.00 -16.67 20.50
CA LYS A 317 21.14 -16.23 19.68
C LYS A 317 22.48 -16.69 20.27
N LEU A 318 22.63 -16.62 21.60
CA LEU A 318 23.83 -17.04 22.32
C LEU A 318 23.97 -18.56 22.39
N GLU A 319 22.86 -19.29 22.51
CA GLU A 319 22.83 -20.76 22.50
C GLU A 319 23.11 -21.37 21.12
N LEU A 320 22.98 -20.57 20.04
CA LEU A 320 23.29 -20.94 18.66
C LEU A 320 24.61 -20.34 18.15
N ASP A 321 25.27 -19.50 18.95
CA ASP A 321 26.52 -18.86 18.58
C ASP A 321 27.66 -19.89 18.54
N PRO A 322 28.35 -20.09 17.39
CA PRO A 322 29.48 -21.01 17.30
C PRO A 322 30.70 -20.61 18.15
N THR A 323 30.78 -19.36 18.62
CA THR A 323 31.89 -18.89 19.46
C THR A 323 31.70 -19.19 20.95
N ASN A 324 30.46 -19.50 21.37
CA ASN A 324 30.14 -19.82 22.75
C ASN A 324 30.50 -21.27 23.07
N GLU A 325 31.38 -21.51 24.05
CA GLU A 325 31.76 -22.89 24.41
C GLU A 325 30.62 -23.70 25.03
N LYS A 326 29.57 -23.04 25.56
CA LYS A 326 28.37 -23.67 26.11
C LYS A 326 27.20 -23.71 25.13
N ARG A 327 27.49 -23.61 23.83
CA ARG A 327 26.49 -23.71 22.76
C ARG A 327 25.66 -24.98 22.90
N ARG A 328 24.35 -24.87 22.67
CA ARG A 328 23.43 -26.01 22.67
C ARG A 328 23.89 -27.04 21.64
N ARG A 329 24.04 -28.30 22.08
CA ARG A 329 24.56 -29.36 21.20
C ARG A 329 23.46 -30.02 20.41
N PHE A 330 23.75 -30.24 19.13
CA PHE A 330 22.88 -30.94 18.20
C PHE A 330 23.69 -31.98 17.43
N VAL A 331 23.11 -33.15 17.21
CA VAL A 331 23.70 -34.19 16.36
C VAL A 331 22.62 -34.86 15.52
N VAL A 332 22.96 -35.16 14.28
CA VAL A 332 22.13 -35.94 13.38
C VAL A 332 22.89 -37.20 12.97
N ARG A 333 22.32 -38.36 13.26
CA ARG A 333 22.76 -39.63 12.67
C ARG A 333 22.10 -39.80 11.31
N GLN A 334 22.89 -39.92 10.26
CA GLN A 334 22.41 -40.19 8.91
C GLN A 334 22.10 -41.68 8.72
N PRO A 335 21.32 -42.06 7.68
CA PRO A 335 20.95 -43.45 7.42
C PRO A 335 22.15 -44.41 7.27
N ASP A 336 23.26 -43.90 6.73
CA ASP A 336 24.54 -44.61 6.57
C ASP A 336 25.30 -44.82 7.89
N GLY A 337 24.79 -44.27 8.99
CA GLY A 337 25.33 -44.36 10.34
C GLY A 337 26.31 -43.26 10.72
N SER A 338 26.64 -42.35 9.80
CA SER A 338 27.52 -41.22 10.07
C SER A 338 26.86 -40.18 10.98
N LEU A 339 27.66 -39.40 11.71
CA LEU A 339 27.19 -38.33 12.59
C LEU A 339 27.59 -36.99 12.00
N ARG A 340 26.65 -36.04 11.95
CA ARG A 340 26.93 -34.65 11.54
C ARG A 340 26.31 -33.65 12.49
N SER A 341 26.81 -32.41 12.48
CA SER A 341 26.15 -31.28 13.10
C SER A 341 24.81 -30.97 12.40
N ALA A 342 23.92 -30.28 13.13
CA ALA A 342 22.67 -29.80 12.58
C ALA A 342 22.90 -28.58 11.67
N LYS A 343 22.09 -28.47 10.60
CA LYS A 343 21.97 -27.23 9.84
C LYS A 343 21.33 -26.14 10.72
N MET A 344 21.57 -24.87 10.44
CA MET A 344 20.96 -23.77 11.21
C MET A 344 19.41 -23.83 11.23
N SER A 345 18.78 -24.30 10.15
CA SER A 345 17.33 -24.53 10.12
C SER A 345 16.88 -25.65 11.07
N GLU A 346 17.63 -26.75 11.13
CA GLU A 346 17.40 -27.87 12.04
C GLU A 346 17.59 -27.39 13.50
N MET A 347 18.62 -26.59 13.79
CA MET A 347 18.84 -26.01 15.12
C MET A 347 17.69 -25.08 15.54
N ARG A 348 17.24 -24.20 14.64
CA ARG A 348 16.15 -23.23 14.90
C ARG A 348 14.78 -23.90 15.08
N ALA A 349 14.58 -25.12 14.60
CA ALA A 349 13.34 -25.88 14.76
C ALA A 349 13.07 -26.29 16.23
N TRP A 350 14.08 -26.27 17.09
CA TRP A 350 13.98 -26.64 18.51
C TRP A 350 13.73 -25.45 19.46
N TYR A 351 13.31 -24.31 18.91
CA TYR A 351 12.84 -23.15 19.65
C TYR A 351 11.41 -22.85 19.22
N TRP A 352 10.68 -22.08 20.05
CA TRP A 352 9.38 -21.57 19.61
C TRP A 352 9.49 -20.82 18.27
N LYS A 353 8.44 -20.98 17.44
CA LYS A 353 8.36 -20.34 16.13
C LYS A 353 8.58 -18.83 16.30
N GLU A 354 9.47 -18.29 15.50
CA GLU A 354 9.82 -16.87 15.51
C GLU A 354 9.21 -16.23 14.26
N GLU A 355 8.21 -15.39 14.45
CA GLU A 355 7.58 -14.62 13.38
C GLU A 355 8.37 -13.32 13.22
N TRP A 356 9.05 -13.17 12.08
CA TRP A 356 9.74 -11.95 11.71
C TRP A 356 9.02 -11.31 10.52
N ALA A 357 8.59 -10.06 10.72
CA ALA A 357 8.05 -9.19 9.69
C ALA A 357 8.45 -7.73 9.99
N ASP A 358 9.12 -7.09 9.04
CA ASP A 358 9.44 -5.65 9.14
C ASP A 358 8.52 -4.85 8.22
N PHE A 359 7.75 -3.93 8.81
CA PHE A 359 6.76 -3.09 8.10
C PHE A 359 7.35 -1.79 7.53
N ARG A 360 8.64 -1.52 7.74
CA ARG A 360 9.25 -0.22 7.40
C ARG A 360 9.20 0.14 5.92
N PHE A 361 9.57 -0.78 5.03
CA PHE A 361 9.86 -0.46 3.62
C PHE A 361 8.89 -1.11 2.63
N TRP A 362 8.61 -2.40 2.77
CA TRP A 362 7.63 -3.13 1.96
C TRP A 362 6.61 -3.83 2.84
N ALA A 363 5.36 -3.87 2.40
CA ALA A 363 4.28 -4.50 3.16
C ALA A 363 4.55 -6.01 3.32
N PRO A 364 4.64 -6.53 4.56
CA PRO A 364 4.73 -7.97 4.79
C PRO A 364 3.41 -8.64 4.42
N ASN A 365 3.46 -9.93 4.12
CA ASN A 365 2.25 -10.70 3.86
C ASN A 365 1.44 -10.81 5.16
N MET A 366 0.21 -10.32 5.14
CA MET A 366 -0.67 -10.42 6.31
C MET A 366 -1.50 -11.69 6.19
N GLU A 367 -1.46 -12.52 7.23
CA GLU A 367 -2.35 -13.67 7.32
C GLU A 367 -3.82 -13.19 7.39
N TRP A 368 -4.77 -14.09 7.16
CA TRP A 368 -6.21 -13.80 7.26
C TRP A 368 -6.78 -12.81 6.21
N GLY A 369 -6.03 -12.56 5.14
CA GLY A 369 -6.51 -11.83 3.96
C GLY A 369 -7.49 -12.65 3.11
N VAL A 370 -8.15 -11.98 2.16
CA VAL A 370 -9.18 -12.59 1.29
C VAL A 370 -8.64 -13.74 0.44
N GLU A 371 -7.41 -13.65 -0.06
CA GLU A 371 -6.78 -14.69 -0.88
C GLU A 371 -5.97 -15.71 -0.07
N ASN A 372 -5.65 -15.42 1.19
CA ASN A 372 -4.78 -16.25 2.04
C ASN A 372 -5.57 -17.24 2.90
N THR A 373 -6.82 -16.93 3.25
CA THR A 373 -7.61 -17.69 4.21
C THR A 373 -8.31 -18.88 3.54
N GLY A 374 -8.35 -20.03 4.22
CA GLY A 374 -9.17 -21.17 3.78
C GLY A 374 -10.67 -20.87 3.81
N ASP A 375 -11.44 -21.56 2.97
CA ASP A 375 -12.87 -21.25 2.78
C ASP A 375 -13.68 -21.40 4.08
N MET A 376 -13.37 -22.42 4.87
CA MET A 376 -14.14 -22.75 6.07
C MET A 376 -13.99 -21.66 7.13
N GLU A 377 -12.80 -21.11 7.28
CA GLU A 377 -12.52 -20.01 8.19
C GLU A 377 -13.09 -18.67 7.68
N GLN A 378 -13.12 -18.47 6.37
CA GLN A 378 -13.59 -17.22 5.76
C GLN A 378 -15.12 -17.13 5.64
N TYR A 379 -15.79 -18.24 5.27
CA TYR A 379 -17.19 -18.25 4.85
C TYR A 379 -18.08 -19.27 5.58
N GLN A 380 -17.53 -20.19 6.39
CA GLN A 380 -18.26 -21.32 7.01
C GLN A 380 -18.92 -22.28 5.98
N GLU A 381 -18.47 -22.20 4.72
CA GLU A 381 -18.92 -22.98 3.58
C GLU A 381 -17.73 -23.29 2.69
N HIS A 382 -17.80 -24.40 1.96
CA HIS A 382 -16.85 -24.63 0.87
C HIS A 382 -17.15 -23.68 -0.30
N VAL A 383 -16.12 -23.00 -0.80
CA VAL A 383 -16.15 -22.19 -2.01
C VAL A 383 -15.14 -22.80 -2.98
N PRO A 384 -15.54 -23.28 -4.16
CA PRO A 384 -14.60 -23.91 -5.08
C PRO A 384 -13.41 -22.99 -5.40
N ASP A 385 -12.19 -23.48 -5.23
CA ASP A 385 -10.98 -22.71 -5.51
C ASP A 385 -10.66 -22.72 -7.02
N THR A 386 -11.39 -21.90 -7.78
CA THR A 386 -11.16 -21.72 -9.21
C THR A 386 -10.16 -20.57 -9.46
N PRO A 387 -9.20 -20.75 -10.40
CA PRO A 387 -8.35 -19.64 -10.83
C PRO A 387 -9.16 -18.55 -11.57
N ASP A 388 -10.24 -18.95 -12.23
CA ASP A 388 -11.09 -18.07 -13.03
C ASP A 388 -12.30 -17.59 -12.25
N ALA A 389 -12.57 -16.28 -12.35
CA ALA A 389 -13.78 -15.58 -11.94
C ALA A 389 -14.35 -15.97 -10.55
N ASP A 390 -13.63 -15.63 -9.49
CA ASP A 390 -14.17 -15.74 -8.13
C ASP A 390 -14.91 -14.44 -7.75
N TYR A 391 -16.25 -14.51 -7.80
CA TYR A 391 -17.12 -13.40 -7.41
C TYR A 391 -17.00 -13.04 -5.93
N ARG A 392 -16.85 -14.03 -5.03
CA ARG A 392 -16.77 -13.78 -3.58
C ARG A 392 -15.44 -13.15 -3.20
N LYS A 393 -14.34 -13.51 -3.88
CA LYS A 393 -13.01 -12.89 -3.74
C LYS A 393 -12.84 -11.65 -4.61
N GLN A 394 -13.86 -11.23 -5.37
CA GLN A 394 -13.87 -10.07 -6.27
C GLN A 394 -12.74 -10.09 -7.32
N ARG A 395 -12.36 -11.28 -7.77
CA ARG A 395 -11.27 -11.49 -8.72
C ARG A 395 -11.80 -11.95 -10.06
N ARG A 396 -11.36 -11.30 -11.14
CA ARG A 396 -11.69 -11.71 -12.50
C ARG A 396 -10.92 -12.96 -12.95
N ILE A 397 -9.61 -13.03 -12.70
CA ILE A 397 -8.72 -14.10 -13.15
C ILE A 397 -7.44 -14.17 -12.29
N GLN A 398 -6.83 -15.36 -12.17
CA GLN A 398 -5.54 -15.55 -11.49
C GLN A 398 -4.61 -16.45 -12.31
N SER A 399 -3.42 -15.95 -12.66
CA SER A 399 -2.40 -16.70 -13.43
C SER A 399 -1.54 -17.66 -12.59
N ARG A 400 -1.63 -17.61 -11.25
CA ARG A 400 -0.94 -18.48 -10.27
C ARG A 400 0.57 -18.73 -10.52
N PRO A 401 1.41 -17.69 -10.67
CA PRO A 401 2.87 -17.86 -10.70
C PRO A 401 3.42 -18.28 -9.33
N VAL A 402 4.65 -18.79 -9.30
CA VAL A 402 5.37 -19.06 -8.04
C VAL A 402 5.66 -17.74 -7.32
N LYS A 403 5.09 -17.59 -6.12
CA LYS A 403 4.92 -16.32 -5.37
C LYS A 403 6.16 -15.43 -5.17
N TRP A 404 7.36 -15.97 -5.23
CA TRP A 404 8.60 -15.23 -4.97
C TRP A 404 9.64 -15.41 -6.08
N PHE A 405 9.20 -15.85 -7.26
CA PHE A 405 10.10 -16.06 -8.40
C PHE A 405 10.26 -14.80 -9.25
N TYR A 406 9.16 -14.06 -9.46
CA TYR A 406 9.14 -12.88 -10.32
C TYR A 406 9.40 -11.60 -9.52
N GLU A 407 9.03 -11.57 -8.25
CA GLU A 407 9.26 -10.45 -7.35
C GLU A 407 10.70 -10.41 -6.81
N SER A 408 11.29 -9.21 -6.74
CA SER A 408 12.63 -9.00 -6.16
C SER A 408 12.72 -9.50 -4.72
N HIS A 409 13.83 -10.14 -4.34
CA HIS A 409 13.95 -10.79 -3.02
C HIS A 409 13.83 -9.85 -1.81
N TYR A 410 14.20 -8.57 -1.95
CA TYR A 410 14.12 -7.57 -0.87
C TYR A 410 12.68 -7.08 -0.61
N THR A 411 11.72 -7.38 -1.49
CA THR A 411 10.30 -7.05 -1.25
C THR A 411 9.59 -8.08 -0.37
N ARG A 412 10.22 -9.25 -0.15
CA ARG A 412 9.72 -10.27 0.77
C ARG A 412 10.12 -9.92 2.21
N THR A 413 9.23 -9.27 2.94
CA THR A 413 9.50 -8.76 4.30
C THR A 413 9.01 -9.64 5.45
N GLY A 414 8.34 -10.76 5.16
CA GLY A 414 7.88 -11.73 6.15
C GLY A 414 6.36 -11.91 6.18
N ASN A 415 5.87 -12.63 7.19
CA ASN A 415 4.43 -12.83 7.44
C ASN A 415 4.05 -12.31 8.83
N PHE A 416 2.86 -11.75 8.97
CA PHE A 416 2.33 -11.28 10.25
C PHE A 416 0.97 -11.95 10.58
N ALA A 417 0.93 -12.66 11.71
CA ALA A 417 -0.25 -13.37 12.21
C ALA A 417 -0.71 -12.91 13.61
N GLY A 418 -0.08 -11.87 14.16
CA GLY A 418 -0.20 -11.47 15.58
C GLY A 418 -1.51 -10.79 15.99
N PHE A 419 -2.59 -10.92 15.22
CA PHE A 419 -3.88 -10.28 15.48
C PHE A 419 -5.03 -11.29 15.50
N GLN A 420 -6.17 -10.89 16.08
CA GLN A 420 -7.36 -11.75 16.15
C GLN A 420 -8.12 -11.70 14.80
N PRO A 421 -8.37 -12.85 14.14
CA PRO A 421 -9.14 -12.89 12.90
C PRO A 421 -10.64 -12.74 13.19
N LEU A 422 -11.12 -11.51 13.37
CA LEU A 422 -12.46 -11.21 13.90
C LEU A 422 -13.64 -11.85 13.14
N ARG A 423 -13.50 -12.12 11.84
CA ARG A 423 -14.51 -12.84 11.05
C ARG A 423 -14.65 -14.30 11.48
N PHE A 424 -13.55 -14.92 11.89
CA PHE A 424 -13.47 -16.32 12.27
C PHE A 424 -13.63 -16.51 13.78
N MET A 425 -12.91 -15.73 14.58
CA MET A 425 -12.87 -15.87 16.03
C MET A 425 -12.57 -14.53 16.71
N GLN A 426 -13.29 -14.25 17.79
CA GLN A 426 -13.07 -13.07 18.63
C GLN A 426 -13.09 -13.44 20.11
N ARG A 427 -12.27 -12.77 20.93
CA ARG A 427 -12.27 -12.98 22.38
C ARG A 427 -13.54 -12.44 23.02
N GLY A 428 -14.07 -13.16 24.03
CA GLY A 428 -15.22 -12.69 24.80
C GLY A 428 -16.55 -12.76 24.05
N THR A 429 -16.70 -13.78 23.20
CA THR A 429 -17.87 -14.02 22.36
C THR A 429 -19.16 -14.07 23.19
N LYS A 430 -20.11 -13.19 22.84
CA LYS A 430 -21.46 -13.12 23.42
C LYS A 430 -22.47 -12.98 22.29
N ARG A 431 -23.75 -13.23 22.56
CA ARG A 431 -24.82 -12.85 21.63
C ARG A 431 -24.81 -11.33 21.46
N GLU A 432 -24.80 -10.85 20.22
CA GLU A 432 -24.85 -9.40 19.93
C GLU A 432 -26.16 -8.80 20.42
N VAL A 433 -27.27 -9.50 20.19
CA VAL A 433 -28.60 -9.12 20.65
C VAL A 433 -29.26 -10.35 21.27
N ARG A 434 -29.81 -10.20 22.48
CA ARG A 434 -30.47 -11.31 23.19
C ARG A 434 -31.80 -11.71 22.54
N TRP A 435 -32.57 -10.73 22.09
CA TRP A 435 -33.89 -10.91 21.48
C TRP A 435 -34.00 -10.06 20.21
N PRO A 436 -34.37 -10.64 19.06
CA PRO A 436 -34.88 -12.00 18.88
C PRO A 436 -33.79 -13.10 19.00
N ASP A 437 -34.19 -14.30 19.42
CA ASP A 437 -33.30 -15.44 19.77
C ASP A 437 -32.40 -15.94 18.61
N VAL A 438 -32.67 -15.48 17.38
CA VAL A 438 -31.93 -15.83 16.16
C VAL A 438 -30.54 -15.19 16.09
N ILE A 439 -30.29 -14.11 16.83
CA ILE A 439 -29.03 -13.38 16.74
C ILE A 439 -27.96 -14.01 17.66
N ASN A 440 -26.89 -14.48 17.05
CA ASN A 440 -25.70 -15.02 17.73
C ASN A 440 -24.61 -13.95 17.85
N ALA A 441 -23.38 -14.37 18.13
CA ALA A 441 -22.21 -13.49 18.08
C ALA A 441 -21.86 -13.10 16.64
N ALA A 442 -21.15 -11.98 16.45
CA ALA A 442 -20.73 -11.51 15.12
C ALA A 442 -19.89 -12.50 14.29
N VAL A 443 -19.30 -13.54 14.91
CA VAL A 443 -18.54 -14.60 14.21
C VAL A 443 -19.45 -15.64 13.51
N GLN A 444 -20.74 -15.70 13.87
CA GLN A 444 -21.69 -16.69 13.36
C GLN A 444 -22.47 -16.15 12.16
N ASN A 445 -21.75 -15.78 11.10
CA ASN A 445 -22.33 -15.31 9.84
C ASN A 445 -22.45 -16.47 8.83
N GLU A 446 -23.56 -17.22 8.92
CA GLU A 446 -23.86 -18.36 8.06
C GLU A 446 -25.13 -18.12 7.23
N LYS A 447 -25.20 -18.68 6.03
CA LYS A 447 -26.48 -18.74 5.31
C LYS A 447 -27.44 -19.71 5.99
N SER A 448 -28.73 -19.50 5.82
CA SER A 448 -29.74 -20.46 6.27
C SER A 448 -29.57 -21.79 5.55
N LYS A 449 -29.58 -22.89 6.31
CA LYS A 449 -29.57 -24.24 5.73
C LYS A 449 -30.95 -24.52 5.10
N PRO A 450 -31.00 -25.18 3.92
CA PRO A 450 -32.27 -25.59 3.33
C PRO A 450 -32.95 -26.64 4.21
N THR A 451 -34.26 -26.78 4.10
CA THR A 451 -35.05 -27.78 4.84
C THR A 451 -34.65 -29.22 4.50
N ALA A 452 -34.35 -29.48 3.22
CA ALA A 452 -33.78 -30.74 2.73
C ALA A 452 -32.85 -30.45 1.55
N TYR A 453 -31.78 -31.23 1.42
CA TYR A 453 -30.86 -31.12 0.29
C TYR A 453 -31.46 -31.78 -0.95
N VAL A 454 -31.47 -31.02 -2.05
CA VAL A 454 -31.83 -31.55 -3.38
C VAL A 454 -30.54 -31.70 -4.18
N PHE A 455 -30.12 -32.94 -4.41
CA PHE A 455 -28.94 -33.24 -5.21
C PHE A 455 -29.33 -33.36 -6.69
N LYS A 456 -28.83 -32.46 -7.51
CA LYS A 456 -28.93 -32.57 -8.97
C LYS A 456 -27.74 -33.38 -9.46
N ALA A 457 -27.94 -34.32 -10.38
CA ALA A 457 -26.82 -34.95 -11.08
C ALA A 457 -26.04 -33.85 -11.84
N ILE A 458 -24.70 -33.89 -11.76
CA ILE A 458 -23.81 -32.92 -12.41
C ILE A 458 -22.95 -33.69 -13.43
N PRO A 459 -23.36 -33.81 -14.71
CA PRO A 459 -22.64 -34.59 -15.72
C PRO A 459 -21.95 -33.74 -16.82
N GLU A 460 -21.92 -32.41 -16.72
CA GLU A 460 -21.30 -31.56 -17.75
C GLU A 460 -19.99 -30.93 -17.23
N MET A 461 -18.86 -31.52 -17.67
CA MET A 461 -17.57 -30.85 -17.83
C MET A 461 -17.24 -30.79 -19.33
#